data_AF-A0A7L5DW54-F1
#
_entry.id   AF-A0A7L5DW54-F1
#
_cell.length_a   1.000
_cell.length_b   1.000
_cell.length_c   1.000
_cell.angle_alpha   90.00
_cell.angle_beta   90.00
_cell.angle_gamma   90.00
#
_symmetry.space_group_name_H-M   'P 1'
#
loop_
_entity.id
_entity.type
_entity.pdbx_description
1 polymer ?
#
loop_
_entity_poly.entity_id
_entity_poly.type
_entity_poly.pdbx_seq_one_letter_code
_entity_poly.pdbx_strand_id
1 'polypeptide(L)' 'MKQRQLLADIRQIRTQSQGRYGSPCIADELREQGVKASRNRVALLMCQAAIHSIMYKKYWVQATDSRHDI' A
#
# COMPACT_ATOMS: atom_id res chain seq x y z
N MET A 1 4.41 6.92 -18.78
CA MET A 1 3.25 6.59 -17.91
C MET A 1 2.65 7.88 -17.38
N LYS A 2 1.42 8.23 -17.76
CA LYS A 2 0.75 9.44 -17.25
C LYS A 2 0.29 9.18 -15.81
N GLN A 3 0.72 10.02 -14.87
CA GLN A 3 0.40 9.92 -13.44
C GLN A 3 -1.10 9.71 -13.15
N ARG A 4 -1.97 10.29 -14.00
CA ARG A 4 -3.43 10.19 -13.91
C ARG A 4 -3.97 8.77 -14.17
N GLN A 5 -3.36 8.01 -15.08
CA GLN A 5 -3.76 6.63 -15.36
C GLN A 5 -3.50 5.74 -14.15
N LEU A 6 -2.28 5.83 -13.60
CA LEU A 6 -1.90 5.08 -12.41
C LEU A 6 -2.82 5.37 -11.22
N LEU A 7 -3.26 6.63 -11.07
CA LEU A 7 -4.17 7.02 -10.00
C LEU A 7 -5.60 6.47 -10.21
N ALA A 8 -6.05 6.34 -11.46
CA ALA A 8 -7.31 5.68 -11.78
C ALA A 8 -7.24 4.17 -11.45
N ASP A 9 -6.15 3.51 -11.84
CA ASP A 9 -5.92 2.09 -11.55
C ASP A 9 -5.88 1.82 -10.04
N ILE A 10 -5.16 2.66 -9.28
CA ILE A 10 -5.12 2.59 -7.80
C ILE A 10 -6.52 2.72 -7.20
N ARG A 11 -7.35 3.64 -7.70
CA ARG A 11 -8.73 3.81 -7.24
C ARG A 11 -9.60 2.60 -7.58
N GLN A 12 -9.44 2.04 -8.77
CA GLN A 12 -10.18 0.85 -9.20
C GLN A 12 -9.87 -0.33 -8.29
N ILE A 13 -8.58 -0.62 -8.06
CA ILE A 13 -8.14 -1.71 -7.18
C ILE A 13 -8.62 -1.47 -5.74
N ARG A 14 -8.50 -0.23 -5.24
CA ARG A 14 -9.03 0.13 -3.92
C ARG A 14 -10.53 -0.16 -3.82
N THR A 15 -11.33 0.22 -4.81
CA THR A 15 -12.78 0.00 -4.82
C THR A 15 -13.11 -1.50 -4.89
N GLN A 16 -12.39 -2.26 -5.73
CA GLN A 16 -12.54 -3.72 -5.83
C GLN A 16 -12.25 -4.42 -4.49
N SER A 17 -11.18 -4.00 -3.81
CA SER A 17 -10.78 -4.55 -2.51
C SER A 17 -11.47 -3.86 -1.32
N GLN A 18 -12.49 -3.02 -1.56
CA GLN A 18 -13.25 -2.27 -0.56
C GLN A 18 -12.37 -1.46 0.42
N GLY A 19 -11.21 -1.00 -0.04
CA GLY A 19 -10.24 -0.25 0.76
C GLY A 19 -9.39 -1.11 1.69
N ARG A 20 -9.46 -2.45 1.63
CA ARG A 20 -8.66 -3.36 2.46
C ARG A 20 -7.17 -3.29 2.13
N TYR A 21 -6.82 -3.01 0.88
CA TYR A 21 -5.45 -3.01 0.40
C TYR A 21 -4.72 -1.69 0.66
N GLY A 22 -3.49 -1.79 1.16
CA GLY A 22 -2.57 -0.67 1.30
C GLY A 22 -1.62 -0.54 0.10
N SER A 23 -0.68 0.41 0.18
CA SER A 23 0.33 0.62 -0.87
C SER A 23 1.15 -0.61 -1.26
N PRO A 24 1.45 -1.59 -0.37
CA PRO A 24 2.18 -2.79 -0.77
C PRO A 24 1.32 -3.72 -1.65
N CYS A 25 0.07 -3.96 -1.26
CA CYS A 25 -0.86 -4.84 -1.98
C CYS A 25 -1.28 -4.23 -3.32
N ILE A 26 -1.59 -2.93 -3.33
CA ILE A 26 -1.95 -2.23 -4.57
C ILE A 26 -0.79 -2.21 -5.56
N ALA A 27 0.46 -2.05 -5.09
CA ALA A 27 1.63 -2.11 -5.98
C ALA A 27 1.88 -3.52 -6.55
N ASP A 28 1.49 -4.58 -5.83
CA ASP A 28 1.59 -5.95 -6.32
C ASP A 28 0.54 -6.23 -7.39
N GLU A 29 -0.71 -5.87 -7.12
CA GLU A 29 -1.82 -6.00 -8.06
C GLU A 29 -1.57 -5.19 -9.36
N LEU A 30 -1.05 -3.98 -9.23
CA LEU A 30 -0.63 -3.17 -10.39
C LEU A 30 0.44 -3.89 -11.22
N ARG A 31 1.38 -4.58 -10.57
CA ARG A 31 2.44 -5.31 -11.25
C ARG A 31 1.91 -6.56 -11.95
N GLU A 32 0.95 -7.24 -11.36
CA GLU A 32 0.23 -8.36 -12.00
C GLU A 32 -0.57 -7.90 -13.23
N GLN A 33 -1.13 -6.70 -13.19
CA GLN A 33 -1.77 -6.07 -14.35
C GLN A 33 -0.78 -5.52 -15.39
N GLY A 34 0.52 -5.75 -15.21
CA GLY A 34 1.57 -5.31 -16.14
C GLY A 34 1.95 -3.83 -16.01
N VAL A 35 1.41 -3.12 -15.01
CA VAL A 35 1.75 -1.72 -14.73
C VAL A 35 3.04 -1.66 -13.93
N LYS A 36 4.13 -1.26 -14.58
CA LYS A 36 5.42 -1.01 -13.93
C LYS A 36 5.36 0.27 -13.08
N ALA A 37 4.90 0.14 -11.84
CA ALA A 37 4.93 1.19 -10.83
C ALA A 37 5.71 0.74 -9.59
N SER A 38 6.60 1.60 -9.09
CA SER A 38 7.31 1.32 -7.85
C SER A 38 6.37 1.50 -6.65
N ARG A 39 6.60 0.71 -5.59
CA ARG A 39 5.87 0.84 -4.31
C ARG A 39 5.89 2.28 -3.79
N ASN A 40 7.03 2.96 -3.94
CA ASN A 40 7.18 4.35 -3.52
C ASN A 40 6.28 5.29 -4.35
N ARG A 41 6.19 5.09 -5.66
CA ARG A 41 5.31 5.90 -6.54
C ARG A 41 3.84 5.70 -6.19
N VAL A 42 3.43 4.46 -5.92
CA VAL A 42 2.07 4.11 -5.49
C VAL A 42 1.76 4.75 -4.13
N ALA A 43 2.68 4.65 -3.16
CA ALA A 43 2.52 5.27 -1.84
C ALA A 43 2.38 6.80 -1.91
N LEU A 44 3.21 7.47 -2.72
CA LEU A 44 3.11 8.92 -2.93
C LEU A 44 1.77 9.32 -3.54
N LEU A 45 1.29 8.57 -4.55
CA LEU A 45 -0.01 8.83 -5.15
C LEU A 45 -1.17 8.60 -4.17
N MET A 46 -1.09 7.52 -3.40
CA MET A 46 -2.09 7.23 -2.37
C MET A 46 -2.12 8.34 -1.33
N CYS A 47 -0.96 8.83 -0.89
CA CYS A 47 -0.85 9.95 0.05
C CYS A 47 -1.44 11.24 -0.54
N GLN A 48 -1.07 11.61 -1.77
CA GLN A 48 -1.63 12.79 -2.46
C GLN A 48 -3.14 12.69 -2.68
N ALA A 49 -3.66 11.48 -2.88
CA ALA A 49 -5.08 11.23 -3.09
C ALA A 49 -5.85 10.98 -1.79
N ALA A 50 -5.22 11.11 -0.62
CA ALA A 50 -5.79 10.76 0.69
C ALA A 50 -6.41 9.34 0.71
N ILE A 51 -5.80 8.41 -0.01
CA ILE A 51 -6.19 7.01 -0.07
C ILE A 51 -5.42 6.24 1.00
N HIS A 52 -6.14 5.68 1.95
CA HIS A 52 -5.60 4.82 2.99
C HIS A 52 -6.29 3.47 2.98
N SER A 53 -5.59 2.44 3.47
CA SER A 53 -6.24 1.16 3.76
C SER A 53 -7.15 1.33 4.96
N ILE A 54 -8.35 0.74 4.92
CA ILE A 54 -9.24 0.61 6.08
C ILE A 54 -8.60 -0.24 7.18
N MET A 55 -7.65 -1.09 6.80
CA MET A 55 -6.91 -1.93 7.73
C MET A 55 -5.81 -1.09 8.40
N TYR A 56 -6.19 -0.44 9.51
CA TYR A 56 -5.25 0.17 10.42
C TYR A 56 -4.39 -0.94 11.05
N LYS A 57 -3.16 -1.08 10.56
CA LYS A 57 -2.20 -2.03 11.13
C LYS A 57 -1.71 -1.44 12.46
N LYS A 58 -2.32 -1.83 13.58
CA LYS A 58 -1.79 -1.61 14.93
C LYS A 58 -0.60 -2.56 15.11
N TYR A 59 0.55 -2.21 14.54
CA TYR A 59 1.78 -2.96 14.78
C TYR A 59 2.30 -2.55 16.16
N TRP A 60 1.80 -3.23 17.20
CA TRP A 60 2.47 -3.22 18.49
C TRP A 60 3.59 -4.25 18.40
N VAL A 61 4.79 -3.78 18.08
CA VAL A 61 5.99 -4.61 18.25
C VAL A 61 6.17 -4.73 19.76
N GLN A 62 5.64 -5.80 20.38
CA GLN A 62 6.22 -6.25 21.63
C GLN A 62 7.64 -6.65 21.27
N ALA A 63 8.60 -5.79 21.61
CA ALA A 63 9.97 -6.22 21.70
C ALA A 63 9.95 -7.41 22.65
N THR A 64 10.29 -8.60 22.14
CA THR A 64 10.81 -9.64 23.01
C THR A 64 11.96 -8.97 23.75
N ASP A 65 11.76 -8.73 25.03
CA ASP A 65 12.79 -8.32 25.97
C ASP A 65 13.79 -9.47 26.02
N SER A 66 14.64 -9.57 25.00
CA SER A 66 15.86 -10.36 25.05
C SER A 66 16.81 -9.59 25.96
N ARG A 67 16.48 -9.55 27.27
CA ARG A 67 17.49 -9.44 28.32
C ARG A 67 18.29 -10.73 28.27
N HIS A 68 19.27 -10.75 27.38
CA HIS A 68 20.39 -11.66 27.51
C HIS A 68 21.41 -10.94 28.39
N ASP A 69 21.14 -10.98 29.69
CA ASP A 69 22.15 -10.75 30.71
C ASP A 69 22.27 -12.07 31.46
N ILE A 70 23.52 -12.53 31.57
CA ILE A 70 24.10 -13.69 32.28
C ILE A 70 24.02 -15.09 31.66
#